data_AF-A0A3M6YNN4-F1
#
_entry.id   AF-A0A3M6YNN4-F1
#
_cell.length_a   1.000
_cell.length_b   1.000
_cell.length_c   1.000
_cell.angle_alpha   90.00
_cell.angle_beta   90.00
_cell.angle_gamma   90.00
#
_symmetry.space_group_name_H-M   'P 1'
#
loop_
_entity.id
_entity.type
_entity.pdbx_description
1 polymer ?
#
loop_
_entity_poly.entity_id
_entity_poly.type
_entity_poly.pdbx_seq_one_letter_code
_entity_poly.pdbx_strand_id
1 'polypeptide(L)'
;MAAASASTSPAAPTEPDYLQGFEEALQKESRKATFTCAGLHEQTLTTKPIRIRWGANGAGKTLTLPVQTPHDERLLQDLIAACHPATFGRGGQDIYDSTYRRAGALGPADFLTDFCPYETGILDIVTQLLLPPRVGDLETQAPISEEG
;
A
#
# COMPACT_ATOMS: atom_id res chain seq x y z
N MET A 1 40.37 -47.35 7.49
CA MET A 1 39.80 -47.16 6.14
C MET A 1 38.71 -46.11 6.25
N ALA A 2 38.86 -45.03 5.49
CA ALA A 2 38.00 -43.85 5.48
C ALA A 2 36.85 -44.01 4.47
N ALA A 3 35.69 -43.41 4.76
CA ALA A 3 34.70 -42.90 3.79
C ALA A 3 33.68 -42.06 4.59
N ALA A 4 33.81 -40.73 4.59
CA ALA A 4 33.22 -39.77 3.64
C ALA A 4 31.85 -39.27 4.13
N SER A 5 31.87 -38.13 4.84
CA SER A 5 30.69 -37.34 5.17
C SER A 5 30.17 -36.62 3.92
N ALA A 6 28.98 -36.97 3.47
CA ALA A 6 28.30 -36.23 2.42
C ALA A 6 27.71 -34.94 3.00
N SER A 7 28.23 -33.80 2.54
CA SER A 7 27.62 -32.49 2.70
C SER A 7 26.48 -32.40 1.68
N THR A 8 25.24 -32.53 2.15
CA THR A 8 24.06 -32.26 1.32
C THR A 8 23.63 -30.82 1.56
N SER A 9 23.89 -29.97 0.57
CA SER A 9 23.40 -28.60 0.43
C SER A 9 21.86 -28.58 0.53
N PRO A 10 21.25 -27.64 1.26
CA PRO A 10 19.79 -27.52 1.30
C PRO A 10 19.28 -27.15 -0.10
N ALA A 11 18.34 -27.96 -0.60
CA ALA A 11 17.67 -27.74 -1.87
C ALA A 11 17.06 -26.32 -1.91
N ALA A 12 17.25 -25.64 -3.04
CA ALA A 12 16.70 -24.30 -3.25
C ALA A 12 15.16 -24.35 -3.08
N PRO A 13 14.57 -23.43 -2.30
CA PRO A 13 13.13 -23.40 -2.09
C PRO A 13 12.40 -23.29 -3.42
N THR A 14 11.28 -23.97 -3.54
CA THR A 14 10.42 -23.92 -4.74
C THR A 14 9.48 -22.71 -4.66
N GLU A 15 8.99 -22.24 -5.81
CA GLU A 15 8.04 -21.11 -5.93
C GLU A 15 6.89 -21.11 -4.89
N PRO A 16 6.22 -22.24 -4.58
CA PRO A 16 5.19 -22.27 -3.54
C PRO A 16 5.71 -21.98 -2.13
N ASP A 17 6.96 -22.31 -1.82
CA ASP A 17 7.55 -22.04 -0.50
C ASP A 17 7.74 -20.53 -0.26
N TYR A 18 8.06 -19.77 -1.32
CA TYR A 18 8.18 -18.32 -1.24
C TYR A 18 6.81 -17.65 -1.07
N LEU A 19 5.79 -18.15 -1.77
CA LEU A 19 4.43 -17.60 -1.66
C LEU A 19 3.85 -17.85 -0.27
N GLN A 20 4.07 -19.04 0.30
CA GLN A 20 3.62 -19.35 1.65
C GLN A 20 4.37 -18.50 2.70
N GLY A 21 5.69 -18.37 2.60
CA GLY A 21 6.45 -17.50 3.51
C GLY A 21 6.06 -16.02 3.39
N PHE A 22 5.71 -15.58 2.18
CA PHE A 22 5.21 -14.22 1.94
C PHE A 22 3.79 -14.02 2.49
N GLU A 23 2.90 -15.01 2.35
CA GLU A 23 1.56 -14.98 2.92
C GLU A 23 1.60 -14.97 4.44
N GLU A 24 2.45 -15.80 5.05
CA GLU A 24 2.71 -15.79 6.50
C GLU A 24 3.27 -14.43 6.96
N ALA A 25 4.21 -13.84 6.21
CA ALA A 25 4.76 -12.51 6.52
C ALA A 25 3.70 -11.42 6.40
N LEU A 26 2.87 -11.45 5.35
CA LEU A 26 1.78 -10.50 5.17
C LEU A 26 0.68 -10.66 6.22
N GLN A 27 0.37 -11.87 6.67
CA GLN A 27 -0.59 -12.10 7.75
C GLN A 27 -0.04 -11.65 9.10
N LYS A 28 1.26 -11.86 9.34
CA LYS A 28 1.96 -11.43 10.54
C LYS A 28 2.08 -9.89 10.63
N GLU A 29 2.29 -9.22 9.50
CA GLU A 29 2.50 -7.78 9.41
C GLU A 29 1.26 -6.99 8.92
N SER A 30 0.12 -7.67 8.74
CA SER A 30 -1.07 -7.20 8.01
C SER A 30 -1.74 -5.93 8.54
N ARG A 31 -1.18 -5.26 9.54
CA ARG A 31 -1.69 -3.98 10.05
C ARG A 31 -0.61 -2.94 10.38
N LYS A 32 0.69 -3.21 10.20
CA LYS A 32 1.73 -2.38 10.84
C LYS A 32 3.10 -2.37 10.15
N ALA A 33 3.21 -1.97 8.89
CA ALA A 33 4.53 -1.55 8.40
C ALA A 33 4.45 -0.54 7.25
N THR A 34 4.89 0.69 7.51
CA THR A 34 5.36 1.61 6.48
C THR A 34 6.88 1.73 6.64
N PHE A 35 7.62 1.32 5.62
CA PHE A 35 9.08 1.40 5.62
C PHE A 35 9.52 2.82 5.22
N THR A 36 10.27 3.50 6.09
CA THR A 36 10.97 4.75 5.74
C THR A 36 12.46 4.61 6.04
N CYS A 37 13.32 5.31 5.30
CA CYS A 37 14.77 5.19 5.37
C CYS A 37 15.41 5.67 6.70
N ALA A 38 14.63 6.10 7.70
CA ALA A 38 15.15 6.74 8.92
C ALA A 38 14.69 6.09 10.25
N GLY A 39 13.91 5.00 10.22
CA GLY A 39 13.50 4.29 11.42
C GLY A 39 12.06 3.76 11.36
N LEU A 40 11.74 2.84 12.28
CA LEU A 40 10.42 2.25 12.42
C LEU A 40 9.52 3.20 13.21
N HIS A 41 8.57 3.84 12.56
CA HIS A 41 7.50 4.55 13.26
C HIS A 41 6.20 3.76 13.08
N GLU A 42 5.78 3.07 14.15
CA GLU A 42 4.50 2.36 14.17
C GLU A 42 3.34 3.36 14.22
N GLN A 43 2.89 3.83 13.06
CA GLN A 43 1.63 4.56 12.94
C GLN A 43 0.57 3.63 12.36
N THR A 44 -0.39 3.25 13.21
CA THR A 44 -1.57 2.50 12.77
C THR A 44 -2.58 3.49 12.20
N LEU A 45 -2.64 3.59 10.86
CA LEU A 45 -3.66 4.36 10.16
C LEU A 45 -4.97 3.57 10.19
N THR A 46 -5.92 3.99 11.02
CA THR A 46 -7.28 3.45 11.02
C THR A 46 -8.17 4.36 10.18
N THR A 47 -8.75 3.81 9.13
CA THR A 47 -9.71 4.54 8.28
C THR A 47 -11.10 3.95 8.49
N LYS A 48 -12.13 4.77 8.30
CA LYS A 48 -13.50 4.26 8.17
C LYS A 48 -13.57 3.34 6.94
N PRO A 49 -14.48 2.36 6.89
CA PRO A 49 -14.69 1.55 5.70
C PRO A 49 -14.87 2.45 4.46
N ILE A 50 -14.16 2.12 3.39
CA ILE A 50 -14.12 2.94 2.17
C ILE A 50 -15.14 2.39 1.20
N ARG A 51 -16.01 3.25 0.66
CA ARG A 51 -16.98 2.87 -0.37
C ARG A 51 -16.47 3.28 -1.74
N ILE A 52 -16.45 2.33 -2.65
CA ILE A 52 -16.13 2.51 -4.06
C ILE A 52 -17.43 2.35 -4.84
N ARG A 53 -17.82 3.37 -5.61
CA ARG A 53 -18.92 3.29 -6.58
C ARG A 53 -18.35 3.29 -7.99
N TRP A 54 -18.86 2.42 -8.85
CA TRP A 54 -18.51 2.42 -10.26
C TRP A 54 -19.70 2.27 -11.20
N GLY A 55 -19.52 2.74 -12.44
CA GLY A 55 -20.51 2.71 -13.51
C GLY A 55 -21.43 3.95 -13.56
N ALA A 56 -22.35 3.92 -14.53
CA ALA A 56 -23.19 5.06 -14.89
C ALA A 56 -23.98 5.65 -13.71
N ASN A 57 -24.29 6.95 -13.80
CA ASN A 57 -25.07 7.66 -12.79
C ASN A 57 -26.46 7.02 -12.64
N GLY A 58 -26.84 6.73 -11.39
CA GLY A 58 -28.13 6.11 -11.05
C GLY A 58 -28.22 4.59 -11.26
N ALA A 59 -27.24 3.97 -11.93
CA ALA A 59 -27.22 2.52 -12.19
C ALA A 59 -25.90 1.84 -11.75
N GLY A 60 -24.99 2.58 -11.12
CA GLY A 60 -23.69 2.06 -10.69
C GLY A 60 -23.79 1.11 -9.50
N LYS A 61 -22.76 0.27 -9.36
CA LYS A 61 -22.57 -0.65 -8.23
C LYS A 61 -21.73 0.01 -7.13
N THR A 62 -21.88 -0.47 -5.91
CA THR A 62 -21.13 0.03 -4.74
C THR A 62 -20.52 -1.14 -3.98
N LEU A 63 -19.25 -1.02 -3.62
CA LEU A 63 -18.49 -1.98 -2.81
C LEU A 63 -17.94 -1.26 -1.59
N THR A 64 -18.02 -1.88 -0.43
CA THR A 64 -17.37 -1.37 0.79
C THR A 64 -16.13 -2.21 1.08
N LEU A 65 -15.01 -1.55 1.34
CA LEU A 65 -13.76 -2.15 1.76
C LEU A 65 -13.55 -1.96 3.27
N PRO A 66 -12.96 -2.93 3.99
CA PRO A 66 -12.54 -4.25 3.48
C PRO A 66 -13.74 -5.15 3.13
N VAL A 67 -13.53 -6.06 2.17
CA VAL A 67 -14.50 -7.09 1.77
C VAL A 67 -14.78 -8.01 2.97
N GLN A 68 -16.05 -8.28 3.26
CA GLN A 68 -16.45 -9.11 4.41
C GLN A 68 -17.30 -10.30 4.02
N THR A 69 -18.01 -10.23 2.90
CA THR A 69 -18.95 -11.26 2.47
C THR A 69 -18.59 -11.85 1.11
N PRO A 70 -19.03 -13.09 0.80
CA PRO A 70 -18.89 -13.65 -0.55
C PRO A 70 -19.60 -12.84 -1.64
N HIS A 71 -20.60 -12.02 -1.27
CA HIS A 71 -21.25 -11.10 -2.19
C HIS A 71 -20.32 -9.93 -2.54
N ASP A 72 -19.63 -9.36 -1.55
CA ASP A 72 -18.64 -8.31 -1.74
C ASP A 72 -17.48 -8.80 -2.63
N GLU A 73 -17.07 -10.06 -2.51
CA GLU A 73 -16.05 -10.65 -3.38
C GLU A 73 -16.51 -10.70 -4.84
N ARG A 74 -17.77 -11.09 -5.09
CA ARG A 74 -18.34 -11.05 -6.46
C ARG A 74 -18.41 -9.62 -6.99
N LEU A 75 -18.78 -8.65 -6.15
CA LEU A 75 -18.78 -7.24 -6.50
C LEU A 75 -17.36 -6.71 -6.79
N LEU A 76 -16.35 -7.21 -6.07
CA LEU A 76 -14.95 -6.90 -6.35
C LEU A 76 -14.52 -7.45 -7.71
N GLN A 77 -14.89 -8.69 -8.04
CA GLN A 77 -14.63 -9.26 -9.37
C GLN A 77 -15.35 -8.46 -10.48
N ASP A 78 -16.58 -8.03 -10.24
CA ASP A 78 -17.33 -7.16 -11.14
C ASP A 78 -16.66 -5.79 -11.34
N LEU A 79 -16.07 -5.22 -10.28
CA LEU A 79 -15.29 -3.98 -10.36
C LEU A 79 -14.03 -4.17 -11.22
N ILE A 80 -13.30 -5.28 -11.00
CA ILE A 80 -12.10 -5.60 -11.79
C ILE A 80 -12.46 -5.78 -13.26
N ALA A 81 -13.57 -6.46 -13.57
CA ALA A 81 -14.04 -6.68 -14.92
C ALA A 81 -14.52 -5.39 -15.63
N ALA A 82 -14.98 -4.40 -14.87
CA ALA A 82 -15.38 -3.10 -15.41
C ALA A 82 -14.19 -2.23 -15.82
N CYS A 83 -13.00 -2.47 -15.27
CA CYS A 83 -11.79 -1.72 -15.60
C CYS A 83 -11.32 -2.04 -17.03
N HIS A 84 -10.98 -1.01 -17.79
CA HIS A 84 -10.26 -1.17 -19.05
C HIS A 84 -8.74 -1.24 -18.78
N PRO A 85 -7.93 -1.83 -19.67
CA PRO A 85 -6.49 -1.84 -19.48
C PRO A 85 -5.93 -0.42 -19.35
N ALA A 86 -5.03 -0.21 -18.38
CA ALA A 86 -4.43 1.09 -18.14
C ALA A 86 -3.28 1.34 -19.13
N THR A 87 -3.33 2.46 -19.83
CA THR A 87 -2.23 2.95 -20.67
C THR A 87 -1.25 3.80 -19.85
N PHE A 88 -0.13 4.16 -20.47
CA PHE A 88 0.81 5.16 -19.95
C PHE A 88 1.35 6.01 -21.10
N GLY A 89 1.74 7.24 -20.78
CA GLY A 89 2.29 8.19 -21.74
C GLY A 89 3.72 7.83 -22.14
N ARG A 90 3.98 7.68 -23.44
CA ARG A 90 5.33 7.56 -24.01
C ARG A 90 5.42 8.41 -25.27
N GLY A 91 6.25 9.45 -25.24
CA GLY A 91 6.42 10.36 -26.38
C GLY A 91 5.13 11.07 -26.81
N GLY A 92 4.24 11.38 -25.85
CA GLY A 92 2.95 12.03 -26.14
C GLY A 92 1.85 11.09 -26.64
N GLN A 93 2.08 9.78 -26.66
CA GLN A 93 1.09 8.77 -27.00
C GLN A 93 0.74 7.91 -25.80
N ASP A 94 -0.51 7.45 -25.75
CA ASP A 94 -0.96 6.46 -24.78
C ASP A 94 -0.67 5.05 -25.30
N ILE A 95 0.23 4.35 -24.62
CA ILE A 95 0.63 3.00 -24.97
C ILE A 95 0.12 2.02 -23.92
N TYR A 96 -0.41 0.89 -24.39
CA TYR A 96 -0.71 -0.27 -23.56
C TYR A 96 0.44 -1.28 -23.66
N ASP A 97 1.04 -1.62 -22.53
CA ASP A 97 2.07 -2.66 -22.42
C ASP A 97 1.89 -3.41 -21.09
N SER A 98 1.46 -4.67 -21.17
CA SER A 98 1.21 -5.52 -20.00
C SER A 98 2.49 -6.02 -19.33
N THR A 99 3.65 -5.95 -20.01
CA THR A 99 4.95 -6.28 -19.41
C THR A 99 5.47 -5.11 -18.56
N TYR A 100 5.03 -3.89 -18.87
CA TYR A 100 5.33 -2.68 -18.10
C TYR A 100 4.29 -2.40 -17.00
N ARG A 101 2.99 -2.53 -17.30
CA ARG A 101 1.90 -2.19 -16.36
C ARG A 101 0.73 -3.19 -16.44
N ARG A 102 0.53 -3.96 -15.38
CA ARG A 102 -0.64 -4.84 -15.20
C ARG A 102 -1.70 -4.20 -14.32
N ALA A 103 -2.26 -3.08 -14.79
CA ALA A 103 -3.29 -2.35 -14.05
C ALA A 103 -4.53 -2.13 -14.90
N GLY A 104 -5.69 -2.14 -14.24
CA GLY A 104 -6.94 -1.62 -14.78
C GLY A 104 -7.06 -0.13 -14.54
N ALA A 105 -7.89 0.53 -15.34
CA ALA A 105 -8.27 1.91 -15.20
C ALA A 105 -9.80 2.05 -15.37
N LEU A 106 -10.35 3.03 -14.66
CA LEU A 106 -11.72 3.51 -14.84
C LEU A 106 -11.66 5.03 -15.04
N GLY A 107 -12.55 5.53 -15.89
CA GLY A 107 -12.68 6.97 -16.10
C GLY A 107 -13.24 7.68 -14.86
N PRO A 108 -12.92 8.96 -14.65
CA PRO A 108 -13.47 9.74 -13.53
C PRO A 108 -15.00 9.84 -13.51
N ALA A 109 -15.65 9.70 -14.67
CA ALA A 109 -17.12 9.70 -14.77
C ALA A 109 -17.75 8.41 -14.21
N ASP A 110 -16.98 7.33 -14.21
CA ASP A 110 -17.44 5.97 -13.86
C ASP A 110 -16.87 5.49 -12.53
N PHE A 111 -16.12 6.32 -11.79
CA PHE A 111 -15.48 5.94 -10.53
C PHE A 111 -15.62 7.03 -9.48
N LEU A 112 -16.07 6.65 -8.28
CA LEU A 112 -16.17 7.52 -7.11
C LEU A 112 -15.75 6.76 -5.85
N THR A 113 -15.12 7.47 -4.92
CA THR A 113 -14.77 6.97 -3.59
C THR A 113 -15.07 8.02 -2.53
N ASP A 114 -15.47 7.60 -1.34
CA ASP A 114 -15.62 8.47 -0.16
C ASP A 114 -14.36 8.54 0.70
N PHE A 115 -13.25 7.98 0.22
CA PHE A 115 -11.96 8.09 0.88
C PHE A 115 -11.46 9.55 0.92
N CYS A 116 -11.31 10.09 2.12
CA CYS A 116 -10.78 11.43 2.36
C CYS A 116 -9.42 11.35 3.08
N PRO A 117 -8.28 11.60 2.39
CA PRO A 117 -6.95 11.54 3.01
C PRO A 117 -6.73 12.50 4.19
N TYR A 118 -7.54 13.57 4.29
CA TYR A 118 -7.49 14.51 5.40
C TYR A 118 -7.99 13.91 6.71
N GLU A 119 -8.90 12.93 6.65
CA GLU A 119 -9.45 12.28 7.85
C GLU A 119 -8.58 11.12 8.35
N THR A 120 -7.50 10.76 7.64
CA THR A 120 -6.74 9.54 7.91
C THR A 120 -5.37 9.79 8.52
N GLY A 121 -4.91 11.04 8.61
CA GLY A 121 -3.55 11.38 9.08
C GLY A 121 -2.45 11.17 8.03
N ILE A 122 -2.79 10.75 6.80
CA ILE A 122 -1.81 10.58 5.71
C ILE A 122 -1.09 11.90 5.42
N LEU A 123 -1.81 13.03 5.45
CA LEU A 123 -1.19 14.33 5.21
C LEU A 123 -0.21 14.73 6.31
N ASP A 124 -0.47 14.38 7.56
CA ASP A 124 0.47 14.64 8.67
C ASP A 124 1.78 13.87 8.46
N ILE A 125 1.69 12.62 7.98
CA ILE A 125 2.86 11.81 7.64
C ILE A 125 3.62 12.42 6.47
N VAL A 126 2.92 12.76 5.39
CA VAL A 126 3.54 13.35 4.19
C VAL A 126 4.25 14.66 4.55
N THR A 127 3.63 15.48 5.39
CA THR A 127 4.24 16.74 5.83
C THR A 127 5.47 16.52 6.70
N GLN A 128 5.43 15.59 7.66
CA GLN A 128 6.59 15.26 8.49
C GLN A 128 7.76 14.68 7.68
N LEU A 129 7.48 13.87 6.64
CA LEU A 129 8.51 13.19 5.85
C LEU A 129 9.10 14.06 4.74
N LEU A 130 8.26 14.86 4.07
CA LEU A 130 8.67 15.58 2.86
C LEU A 130 8.92 17.07 3.09
N LEU A 131 8.42 17.67 4.18
CA LEU A 131 8.71 19.06 4.47
C LEU A 131 10.03 19.17 5.25
N PRO A 132 10.92 20.10 4.85
CA PRO A 132 12.10 20.41 5.64
C PRO A 132 11.70 20.80 7.07
N PRO A 133 12.43 20.33 8.10
CA PRO A 133 12.18 20.76 9.46
C PRO A 133 12.29 22.29 9.55
N ARG A 134 11.33 22.89 10.25
CA ARG A 134 11.33 24.35 10.48
C ARG A 134 12.55 24.68 11.33
N VAL A 135 13.54 25.34 10.73
CA VAL A 135 14.71 25.90 11.43
C VAL A 135 14.18 26.99 12.36
N GLY A 136 13.91 26.64 13.62
CA GLY A 136 13.35 27.57 14.62
C GLY A 136 12.96 26.92 15.95
N ASP A 137 12.61 25.63 15.98
CA ASP A 137 12.17 24.96 17.23
C ASP A 137 13.31 24.26 18.01
N LEU A 138 14.56 24.41 17.56
CA LEU A 138 15.76 23.94 18.26
C LEU A 138 16.54 25.13 18.84
N GLU A 139 15.86 26.03 19.55
CA GLU A 139 16.56 26.79 20.58
C GLU A 139 16.81 25.85 21.76
N THR A 140 17.98 25.20 21.72
CA THR A 140 18.60 24.55 22.87
C THR A 140 18.53 25.51 24.05
N GLN A 141 17.62 25.27 25.00
CA GLN A 141 17.72 25.88 26.32
C GLN A 141 19.04 25.40 26.91
N ALA A 142 20.04 26.29 26.88
CA ALA A 142 21.28 26.08 27.60
C ALA A 142 20.94 25.91 29.10
N PRO A 143 21.59 24.96 29.79
CA PRO A 143 21.39 24.80 31.22
C PRO A 143 21.82 26.09 31.93
N ILE A 144 20.90 26.66 32.69
CA ILE A 144 21.18 27.73 33.65
C ILE A 144 22.25 27.22 34.62
N SER A 145 23.45 27.78 34.52
CA SER A 145 24.48 27.64 35.55
C SER A 145 24.05 28.48 36.75
N GLU A 146 23.56 27.82 37.80
CA GLU A 146 23.43 28.41 39.13
C GLU A 146 24.82 28.45 39.78
N GLU A 147 25.53 29.57 39.64
CA GLU A 147 26.61 29.97 40.53
C GLU A 147 26.08 31.07 41.47
N GLY A 148 26.19 30.86 42.79
CA GLY A 148 26.08 31.91 43.81
C GLY A 148 25.29 31.55 45.04
#